data_AF-A0A7W1M5B3-F1
#
_entry.id   AF-A0A7W1M5B3-F1
#
_cell.length_a   1.000
_cell.length_b   1.000
_cell.length_c   1.000
_cell.angle_alpha   90.00
_cell.angle_beta   90.00
_cell.angle_gamma   90.00
#
_symmetry.space_group_name_H-M   'P 1'
#
loop_
_entity.id
_entity.type
_entity.pdbx_description
1 polymer ?
#
loop_
_entity_poly.entity_id
_entity_poly.type
_entity_poly.pdbx_seq_one_letter_code
_entity_poly.pdbx_strand_id
1 'polypeptide(L)' 'GALLDQDRATRRARLREAIAQTRAVAGPDAALQAVCVDPDSRVPERRVVLAPVPEA' A
#
# COMPACT_ATOMS: atom_id res chain seq x y z
N GLY A 1 -17.36 -10.18 12.46
CA GLY A 1 -17.11 -10.54 13.87
C GLY A 1 -16.11 -9.53 14.38
N ALA A 2 -16.39 -8.89 15.52
CA ALA A 2 -15.84 -7.57 15.87
C ALA A 2 -14.32 -7.40 15.67
N LEU A 3 -13.51 -8.41 16.01
CA LEU A 3 -12.05 -8.39 15.84
C LEU A 3 -11.63 -8.20 14.36
N LEU A 4 -12.22 -8.97 13.45
CA LEU A 4 -11.90 -8.92 12.02
C LEU A 4 -12.31 -7.57 11.40
N ASP A 5 -13.39 -6.98 11.90
CA ASP A 5 -13.90 -5.70 11.41
C ASP A 5 -13.00 -4.54 11.87
N GLN A 6 -12.49 -4.59 13.10
CA GLN A 6 -11.49 -3.65 13.61
C GLN A 6 -10.16 -3.75 12.86
N ASP A 7 -9.69 -4.96 12.55
CA ASP A 7 -8.47 -5.17 11.76
C ASP A 7 -8.60 -4.59 10.35
N ARG A 8 -9.76 -4.75 9.72
CA ARG A 8 -10.06 -4.15 8.42
C ARG A 8 -10.01 -2.62 8.47
N ALA A 9 -10.56 -2.02 9.52
CA ALA A 9 -10.54 -0.56 9.71
C ALA A 9 -9.10 -0.03 9.88
N THR A 10 -8.32 -0.67 10.75
CA THR A 10 -6.89 -0.36 10.95
C THR A 10 -6.09 -0.51 9.66
N ARG A 11 -6.29 -1.61 8.93
CA ARG A 11 -5.64 -1.85 7.64
C ARG A 11 -5.97 -0.75 6.64
N ARG A 12 -7.24 -0.32 6.55
CA ARG A 12 -7.65 0.75 5.63
C ARG A 12 -7.05 2.11 6.01
N ALA A 13 -6.94 2.40 7.30
CA ALA A 13 -6.27 3.62 7.77
C ALA A 13 -4.79 3.64 7.35
N ARG A 14 -4.06 2.54 7.61
CA ARG A 14 -2.65 2.40 7.20
C ARG A 14 -2.46 2.48 5.68
N LEU A 15 -3.36 1.89 4.90
CA LEU A 15 -3.29 1.95 3.44
C LEU A 15 -3.46 3.38 2.91
N ARG A 16 -4.40 4.16 3.48
CA ARG A 16 -4.58 5.57 3.10
C ARG A 16 -3.34 6.40 3.37
N GLU A 17 -2.70 6.16 4.50
CA GLU A 17 -1.46 6.84 4.87
C GLU A 17 -0.32 6.48 3.90
N ALA A 18 -0.15 5.19 3.60
CA ALA A 18 0.86 4.75 2.63
C ALA A 18 0.64 5.38 1.24
N ILE A 19 -0.62 5.47 0.77
CA ILE A 19 -0.98 6.15 -0.48
C ILE A 19 -0.59 7.63 -0.43
N ALA A 20 -0.89 8.33 0.67
CA ALA A 20 -0.55 9.73 0.84
C ALA A 20 0.97 9.95 0.81
N GLN A 21 1.74 9.10 1.49
CA GLN A 21 3.21 9.15 1.49
C GLN A 21 3.80 8.91 0.11
N THR A 22 3.31 7.90 -0.64
CA THR A 22 3.81 7.64 -2.00
C THR A 22 3.49 8.81 -2.94
N ARG A 23 2.28 9.39 -2.84
CA ARG A 23 1.87 10.56 -3.65
C ARG A 23 2.63 11.83 -3.31
N ALA A 24 3.06 12.01 -2.06
CA ALA A 24 3.91 13.13 -1.69
C ALA A 24 5.22 13.18 -2.50
N VAL A 25 5.71 12.01 -2.93
CA VAL A 25 6.91 11.88 -3.77
C VAL A 25 6.57 11.82 -5.27
N ALA A 26 5.52 11.09 -5.65
CA ALA A 26 5.17 10.81 -7.04
C ALA A 26 4.27 11.87 -7.71
N GLY A 27 3.69 12.78 -6.92
CA GLY A 27 2.68 13.73 -7.35
C GLY A 27 1.30 13.43 -6.73
N PRO A 28 0.51 14.46 -6.40
CA PRO A 28 -0.73 14.32 -5.62
C PRO A 28 -1.79 13.45 -6.30
N ASP A 29 -1.81 13.44 -7.63
CA ASP A 29 -2.77 12.70 -8.45
C ASP A 29 -2.17 11.42 -9.07
N ALA A 30 -0.95 11.05 -8.67
CA ALA A 30 -0.28 9.87 -9.22
C ALA A 30 -1.16 8.61 -9.05
N ALA A 31 -1.35 7.91 -10.17
CA ALA A 31 -1.87 6.57 -10.17
C ALA A 31 -0.84 5.64 -9.52
N LEU A 32 -1.29 4.83 -8.56
CA LEU A 32 -0.43 3.90 -7.84
C LEU A 32 -0.86 2.46 -8.11
N GLN A 33 0.12 1.56 -8.14
CA GLN A 33 -0.06 0.12 -8.22
C GLN A 33 0.62 -0.58 -7.04
N ALA A 34 0.07 -1.73 -6.66
CA ALA A 34 0.70 -2.63 -5.69
C ALA A 34 1.55 -3.66 -6.44
N VAL A 35 2.86 -3.65 -6.23
CA VAL A 35 3.82 -4.52 -6.91
C VAL A 35 4.32 -5.58 -5.94
N CYS A 36 4.18 -6.85 -6.29
CA CYS A 36 4.79 -7.95 -5.55
C CYS A 36 6.31 -7.94 -5.81
N VAL A 37 7.11 -7.76 -4.77
CA VAL A 37 8.58 -7.66 -4.86
C VAL A 37 9.25 -8.92 -4.32
N ASP A 38 8.77 -9.44 -3.19
CA ASP A 38 9.32 -10.63 -2.53
C ASP A 38 8.17 -11.49 -1.96
N PRO A 39 7.42 -12.21 -2.80
CA PRO A 39 6.20 -12.91 -2.40
C PRO A 39 6.44 -13.98 -1.33
N ASP A 40 7.65 -14.57 -1.31
CA ASP A 40 8.04 -15.62 -0.37
C ASP A 40 8.60 -15.07 0.95
N SER A 41 8.79 -13.74 1.05
CA SER A 41 9.25 -13.10 2.28
C SER A 41 8.40 -13.50 3.48
N ARG A 42 9.06 -13.81 4.59
CA ARG A 42 8.39 -13.99 5.89
C ARG A 42 8.05 -12.66 6.57
N VAL A 43 8.59 -11.56 6.07
CA VAL A 43 8.30 -10.19 6.50
C VAL A 43 7.21 -9.62 5.59
N PRO A 44 5.97 -9.43 6.08
CA PRO A 44 4.84 -8.96 5.26
C PRO A 44 5.12 -7.66 4.50
N GLU A 45 5.85 -6.74 5.12
CA GLU A 45 6.21 -5.42 4.60
C GLU A 45 7.10 -5.48 3.36
N ARG A 46 7.80 -6.60 3.13
CA ARG A 46 8.68 -6.79 1.96
C ARG A 46 7.96 -7.42 0.77
N ARG A 47 6.78 -8.01 0.98
CA ARG A 47 6.08 -8.76 -0.07
C ARG A 47 5.58 -7.86 -1.17
N VAL A 48 5.03 -6.71 -0.79
CA VAL A 48 4.34 -5.80 -1.70
C VAL A 48 4.73 -4.37 -1.38
N VAL A 49 5.02 -3.58 -2.41
CA VAL A 49 5.26 -2.15 -2.31
C VAL A 49 4.25 -1.37 -3.13
N LEU A 50 3.94 -0.14 -2.71
CA LEU A 50 3.20 0.81 -3.55
C LEU A 50 4.20 1.56 -4.42
N ALA A 51 3.94 1.56 -5.73
CA ALA A 51 4.74 2.27 -6.71
C ALA A 51 3.85 3.08 -7.65
N PRO A 52 4.34 4.19 -8.22
CA PRO A 52 3.64 4.87 -9.30
C PRO A 52 3.45 3.95 -10.51
N VAL A 53 2.38 4.15 -11.26
CA VAL A 53 2.23 3.56 -12.58
C VAL A 53 3.17 4.32 -13.53
N PRO A 54 4.04 3.63 -14.31
CA PRO A 54 4.88 4.28 -15.30
C PRO A 54 4.04 5.05 -16.32
N GLU A 55 4.49 6.23 -16.73
CA GLU A 55 3.98 6.89 -17.92
C GLU A 55 4.35 6.06 -19.15
N ALA A 56 3.41 5.94 -20.10
CA ALA A 56 3.58 5.13 -21.32
C ALA A 56 4.47 5.80 -22.36
#